data_AF-A0A7W2R1R8-F1
#
_entry.id   AF-A0A7W2R1R8-F1
#
_cell.length_a   1.000
_cell.length_b   1.000
_cell.length_c   1.000
_cell.angle_alpha   90.00
_cell.angle_beta   90.00
_cell.angle_gamma   90.00
#
_symmetry.space_group_name_H-M   'P 1'
#
loop_
_entity.id
_entity.type
_entity.pdbx_description
1 polymer ?
#
loop_
_entity_poly.entity_id
_entity_poly.type
_entity_poly.pdbx_seq_one_letter_code
_entity_poly.pdbx_strand_id
1 'polypeptide(L)'
;MAIKPTEGQAPGRSRSKTLDALDKVIDGLVVGNEKISIASVARAAGVTPGLIHNTYPAVAERIRTLMGKSVRAQRDSKHQALMSEKEKNRALRTENDQLLAELARIASVNQRLLFEIAELKAASSGKVIALNAKPGR
;
A
#
# COMPACT_ATOMS: atom_id res chain seq x y z
N MET A 1 23.16 67.49 19.18
CA MET A 1 22.50 66.57 18.22
C MET A 1 22.32 65.23 18.91
N ALA A 2 21.07 64.86 19.21
CA ALA A 2 20.75 63.67 20.01
C ALA A 2 20.78 62.41 19.13
N ILE A 3 21.59 61.44 19.52
CA ILE A 3 21.67 60.13 18.87
C ILE A 3 20.57 59.26 19.50
N LYS A 4 19.55 58.92 18.70
CA LYS A 4 18.51 57.97 19.07
C LYS A 4 19.09 56.54 19.07
N PRO A 5 18.84 55.71 20.09
CA PRO A 5 19.21 54.31 20.06
C PRO A 5 18.25 53.53 19.15
N THR A 6 18.82 52.63 18.36
CA THR A 6 18.14 51.71 17.45
C THR A 6 17.38 50.63 18.23
N GLU A 7 16.06 50.63 18.10
CA GLU A 7 15.18 49.57 18.59
C GLU A 7 15.32 48.33 17.69
N GLY A 8 15.96 47.29 18.22
CA GLY A 8 16.13 46.02 17.49
C GLY A 8 16.48 44.81 18.36
N GLN A 9 16.34 44.90 19.68
CA GLN A 9 16.64 43.77 20.57
C GLN A 9 15.35 43.01 20.90
N ALA A 10 15.07 41.94 20.15
CA ALA A 10 14.08 40.95 20.56
C ALA A 10 14.44 40.40 21.96
N PRO A 11 13.46 40.16 22.85
CA PRO A 11 13.72 39.77 24.22
C PRO A 11 14.52 38.47 24.22
N GLY A 12 15.58 38.41 25.03
CA GLY A 12 16.50 37.28 25.10
C GLY A 12 15.75 35.97 25.34
N ARG A 13 15.45 35.24 24.26
CA ARG A 13 14.85 33.91 24.34
C ARG A 13 15.86 33.01 25.04
N SER A 14 15.51 32.54 26.23
CA SER A 14 16.34 31.61 26.98
C SER A 14 16.51 30.32 26.17
N ARG A 15 17.76 29.94 25.90
CA ARG A 15 18.13 28.76 25.11
C ARG A 15 17.43 27.47 25.58
N SER A 16 17.29 27.32 26.90
CA SER A 16 16.58 26.21 27.55
C SER A 16 15.10 26.17 27.16
N LYS A 17 14.37 27.29 27.31
CA LYS A 17 12.94 27.37 26.97
C LYS A 17 12.65 27.03 25.51
N THR A 18 13.53 27.43 24.60
CA THR A 18 13.40 27.09 23.18
C THR A 18 13.74 25.65 22.88
N LEU A 19 14.69 25.05 23.62
CA LEU A 19 15.01 23.63 23.49
C LEU A 19 13.83 22.78 23.97
N ASP A 20 13.26 23.09 25.13
CA ASP A 20 12.11 22.38 25.68
C ASP A 20 10.88 22.46 24.75
N ALA A 21 10.67 23.62 24.10
CA ALA A 21 9.61 23.79 23.12
C ALA A 21 9.84 22.94 21.87
N LEU A 22 11.08 22.84 21.38
CA LEU A 22 11.43 21.99 20.24
C LEU A 22 11.24 20.51 20.56
N ASP A 23 11.67 20.06 21.74
CA ASP A 23 11.52 18.66 22.13
C ASP A 23 10.04 18.26 22.30
N LYS A 24 9.22 19.11 22.92
CA LYS A 24 7.76 18.89 23.01
C LYS A 24 7.10 18.77 21.64
N VAL A 25 7.50 19.61 20.69
CA VAL A 25 6.96 19.56 19.32
C VAL A 25 7.41 18.29 18.60
N ILE A 26 8.67 17.88 18.75
CA ILE A 26 9.18 16.63 18.17
C ILE A 26 8.41 15.43 18.73
N ASP A 27 8.24 15.36 20.05
CA ASP A 27 7.54 14.25 20.68
C ASP A 27 6.06 14.22 20.28
N GLY A 28 5.40 15.38 20.16
CA GLY A 28 4.03 15.48 19.65
C GLY A 28 3.90 14.98 18.19
N LEU A 29 4.84 15.32 17.32
CA LEU A 29 4.86 14.85 15.93
C LEU A 29 5.15 13.35 15.81
N VAL A 30 5.96 12.80 16.71
CA VAL A 30 6.21 11.35 16.80
C VAL A 30 4.94 10.61 17.22
N VAL A 31 4.23 11.10 18.25
CA VAL A 31 2.98 10.50 18.72
C VAL A 31 1.88 10.56 17.65
N GLY A 32 1.80 11.68 16.92
CA GLY A 32 0.87 11.85 15.80
C GLY A 32 1.21 11.02 14.54
N ASN A 33 2.36 10.31 14.53
CA ASN A 33 2.89 9.60 13.36
C ASN A 33 2.94 10.48 12.09
N GLU A 34 3.16 11.78 12.28
CA GLU A 34 3.21 12.75 11.19
C GLU A 34 4.59 12.76 10.53
N LYS A 35 4.69 13.36 9.33
CA LYS A 35 5.97 13.50 8.63
C LYS A 35 6.90 14.43 9.41
N ILE A 36 7.90 13.85 10.06
CA ILE A 36 8.95 14.57 10.78
C ILE A 36 9.96 15.13 9.76
N SER A 37 10.13 16.45 9.76
CA SER A 37 11.13 17.16 8.97
C SER A 37 11.58 18.41 9.73
N ILE A 38 12.79 18.90 9.44
CA ILE A 38 13.29 20.13 10.07
C ILE A 38 12.34 21.31 9.80
N ALA A 39 11.75 21.36 8.60
CA ALA A 39 10.76 22.38 8.23
C ALA A 39 9.43 22.23 9.00
N SER A 40 8.94 21.00 9.20
CA SER A 40 7.69 20.77 9.92
C SER A 40 7.83 21.09 11.42
N VAL A 41 8.96 20.69 12.03
CA VAL A 41 9.29 21.02 13.42
C VAL A 41 9.46 22.53 13.60
N ALA A 42 10.18 23.19 12.69
CA ALA A 42 10.36 24.64 12.72
C ALA A 42 9.03 25.40 12.65
N ARG A 43 8.13 24.97 11.75
CA ARG A 43 6.79 25.56 11.61
C ARG A 43 5.95 25.37 12.87
N ALA A 44 5.94 24.17 13.44
CA ALA A 44 5.17 23.86 14.64
C ALA A 44 5.71 24.55 15.91
N ALA A 45 7.03 24.77 15.98
CA ALA A 45 7.67 25.51 17.08
C ALA A 45 7.72 27.04 16.85
N GLY A 46 7.27 27.54 15.70
CA GLY A 46 7.30 28.97 15.36
C GLY A 46 8.72 29.56 15.26
N VAL A 47 9.70 28.74 14.83
CA VAL A 47 11.10 29.15 14.65
C VAL A 47 11.55 29.01 13.20
N THR A 48 12.60 29.74 12.82
CA THR A 48 13.20 29.59 11.50
C THR A 48 13.97 28.26 11.41
N PRO A 49 13.89 27.50 10.29
CA PRO A 49 14.71 26.30 10.10
C PRO A 49 16.22 26.53 10.30
N GLY A 50 16.68 27.74 9.95
CA GLY A 50 18.02 28.30 10.26
C GLY A 50 18.46 28.10 11.70
N LEU A 51 17.57 28.38 12.65
CA LEU A 51 17.85 28.30 14.07
C LEU A 51 18.12 26.86 14.51
N ILE A 52 17.40 25.89 13.94
CA ILE A 52 17.53 24.48 14.31
C ILE A 52 18.88 23.93 13.84
N HIS A 53 19.24 24.11 12.57
CA HIS A 53 20.50 23.53 12.07
C HIS A 53 21.77 24.30 12.46
N ASN A 54 21.68 25.62 12.72
CA ASN A 54 22.85 26.42 13.10
C ASN A 54 23.04 26.52 14.62
N THR A 55 21.96 26.66 15.39
CA THR A 55 22.05 26.92 16.85
C THR A 55 21.80 25.66 17.68
N TYR A 56 21.05 24.69 17.15
CA TYR A 56 20.68 23.44 17.84
C TYR A 56 21.04 22.18 17.01
N PRO A 57 22.31 21.96 16.66
CA PRO A 57 22.73 20.84 15.81
C PRO A 57 22.32 19.47 16.37
N ALA A 58 22.34 19.29 17.70
CA ALA A 58 21.90 18.05 18.34
C ALA A 58 20.42 17.73 18.07
N VAL A 59 19.55 18.76 18.09
CA VAL A 59 18.12 18.61 17.77
C VAL A 59 17.94 18.29 16.29
N ALA A 60 18.73 18.91 15.40
CA ALA A 60 18.71 18.60 13.98
C ALA A 60 19.09 17.14 13.69
N GLU A 61 20.13 16.61 14.33
CA GLU A 61 20.52 15.21 14.20
C GLU A 61 19.47 14.24 14.74
N ARG A 62 18.82 14.59 15.86
CA ARG A 62 17.69 13.81 16.40
C ARG A 62 16.55 13.74 15.38
N ILE A 63 16.17 14.87 14.77
CA ILE A 63 15.12 14.93 13.73
C ILE A 63 15.51 14.08 12.52
N ARG A 64 16.77 14.15 12.05
CA ARG A 64 17.25 13.34 10.92
C ARG A 64 17.20 11.84 11.21
N THR A 65 17.60 11.45 12.42
CA THR A 65 17.55 10.05 12.87
C THR A 65 16.12 9.53 12.93
N LEU A 66 15.20 10.31 13.49
CA LEU A 66 13.78 9.98 13.57
C LEU A 66 13.15 9.87 12.18
N MET A 67 13.45 10.81 11.28
CA MET A 67 13.02 10.78 9.89
C MET A 67 13.56 9.54 9.16
N GLY A 68 14.84 9.19 9.32
CA GLY A 68 15.42 8.00 8.70
C GLY A 68 14.84 6.68 9.22
N LYS A 69 14.40 6.63 10.48
CA LYS A 69 13.70 5.47 11.05
C LYS A 69 12.26 5.36 10.54
N SER A 70 11.52 6.47 10.51
CA SER A 70 10.12 6.48 10.05
C SER A 70 9.99 6.14 8.56
N VAL A 71 10.91 6.62 7.71
CA VAL A 71 10.94 6.29 6.28
C VAL A 71 11.19 4.81 6.06
N ARG A 72 12.13 4.20 6.81
CA ARG A 72 12.40 2.76 6.72
C ARG A 72 11.20 1.94 7.17
N ALA A 73 10.62 2.25 8.33
CA ALA A 73 9.43 1.56 8.85
C ALA A 73 8.24 1.65 7.87
N GLN A 74 7.99 2.83 7.30
CA GLN A 74 6.93 2.99 6.30
C GLN A 74 7.21 2.19 5.02
N ARG A 75 8.47 2.20 4.55
CA ARG A 75 8.87 1.44 3.36
C ARG A 75 8.69 -0.06 3.59
N ASP A 76 9.14 -0.57 4.73
CA ASP A 76 9.10 -1.99 5.04
C ASP A 76 7.63 -2.46 5.20
N SER A 77 6.79 -1.66 5.88
CA SER A 77 5.34 -1.90 5.94
C SER A 77 4.69 -1.94 4.56
N LYS A 78 4.98 -0.96 3.69
CA LYS A 78 4.48 -0.94 2.30
C LYS A 78 4.96 -2.15 1.51
N HIS A 79 6.22 -2.54 1.68
CA HIS A 79 6.79 -3.67 0.98
C HIS A 79 6.14 -4.98 1.42
N GLN A 80 5.97 -5.17 2.73
CA GLN A 80 5.28 -6.34 3.28
C GLN A 80 3.83 -6.43 2.82
N ALA A 81 3.10 -5.30 2.81
CA ALA A 81 1.74 -5.25 2.28
C ALA A 81 1.70 -5.63 0.78
N LEU A 82 2.62 -5.08 -0.02
CA LEU A 82 2.72 -5.41 -1.44
C LEU A 82 3.02 -6.90 -1.68
N MET A 83 3.90 -7.49 -0.87
CA MET A 83 4.23 -8.92 -0.98
C MET A 83 3.03 -9.81 -0.64
N SER A 84 2.34 -9.52 0.46
CA SER A 84 1.08 -10.21 0.83
C SER A 84 0.06 -10.15 -0.29
N GLU A 85 -0.17 -8.96 -0.88
CA GLU A 85 -1.15 -8.82 -1.97
C GLU A 85 -0.70 -9.54 -3.25
N LYS A 86 0.59 -9.58 -3.56
CA LYS A 86 1.11 -10.36 -4.69
C LYS A 86 0.92 -11.85 -4.50
N GLU A 87 1.14 -12.36 -3.29
CA GLU A 87 0.93 -13.77 -2.95
C GLU A 87 -0.54 -14.16 -3.09
N LYS A 88 -1.45 -13.34 -2.54
CA LYS A 88 -2.90 -13.52 -2.72
C LYS A 88 -3.29 -13.49 -4.20
N ASN A 89 -2.78 -12.53 -4.98
CA ASN A 89 -3.09 -12.44 -6.40
C ASN A 89 -2.60 -13.68 -7.16
N ARG A 90 -1.41 -14.20 -6.81
CA ARG A 90 -0.89 -15.43 -7.38
C ARG A 90 -1.80 -16.62 -7.08
N ALA A 91 -2.22 -16.79 -5.83
CA ALA A 91 -3.14 -17.86 -5.43
C ALA A 91 -4.48 -17.76 -6.17
N LEU A 92 -5.06 -16.56 -6.24
CA LEU A 92 -6.32 -16.31 -6.95
C LEU A 92 -6.21 -16.59 -8.45
N ARG A 93 -5.08 -16.27 -9.08
CA ARG A 93 -4.85 -16.62 -10.49
C ARG A 93 -4.79 -18.12 -10.70
N THR A 94 -4.07 -18.84 -9.85
CA THR A 94 -4.01 -20.31 -9.95
C THR A 94 -5.37 -20.96 -9.73
N GLU A 95 -6.18 -20.44 -8.81
CA GLU A 95 -7.55 -20.91 -8.58
C GLU A 95 -8.44 -20.60 -9.79
N ASN A 96 -8.33 -19.41 -10.36
CA ASN A 96 -9.09 -19.04 -11.56
C ASN A 96 -8.78 -19.95 -12.74
N ASP A 97 -7.50 -20.22 -12.99
CA ASP A 97 -7.08 -21.12 -14.07
C ASP A 97 -7.62 -22.55 -13.86
N GLN A 98 -7.61 -23.05 -12.61
CA GLN A 98 -8.19 -24.36 -12.27
C GLN A 98 -9.71 -24.39 -12.50
N LEU A 99 -10.43 -23.36 -12.04
CA LEU A 99 -11.88 -23.25 -12.22
C LEU A 99 -12.26 -23.14 -13.69
N LEU A 100 -11.51 -22.39 -14.49
CA LEU A 100 -11.74 -22.29 -15.94
C LEU A 100 -11.49 -23.63 -16.65
N ALA A 101 -10.44 -24.36 -16.27
CA ALA A 101 -10.18 -25.69 -16.81
C ALA A 101 -11.29 -26.69 -16.46
N GLU A 102 -11.81 -26.63 -15.23
CA GLU A 102 -12.94 -27.44 -14.78
C GLU A 102 -14.24 -27.09 -15.50
N LEU A 103 -14.54 -25.80 -15.64
CA LEU A 103 -15.71 -25.34 -16.37
C LEU A 103 -15.67 -25.80 -17.83
N ALA A 104 -14.52 -25.69 -18.49
CA ALA A 104 -14.33 -26.16 -19.86
C ALA A 104 -14.58 -27.68 -19.98
N ARG A 105 -14.08 -28.46 -19.02
CA ARG A 105 -14.28 -29.92 -18.95
C ARG A 105 -15.77 -30.27 -18.81
N ILE A 106 -16.46 -29.63 -17.87
CA ILE A 106 -17.88 -29.84 -17.62
C ILE A 106 -18.70 -29.42 -18.84
N ALA A 107 -18.39 -28.28 -19.46
CA ALA A 107 -19.06 -27.82 -20.67
C ALA A 107 -18.92 -28.83 -21.82
N SER A 108 -17.72 -29.39 -22.03
CA SER A 108 -17.49 -30.42 -23.05
C SER A 108 -18.30 -31.69 -22.80
N VAL A 109 -18.31 -32.20 -21.55
CA VAL A 109 -19.09 -33.38 -21.18
C VAL A 109 -20.59 -33.11 -21.34
N ASN A 110 -21.07 -31.97 -20.86
CA ASN A 110 -22.47 -31.58 -21.00
C ASN A 110 -22.88 -31.49 -22.47
N GLN A 111 -22.03 -30.92 -23.33
CA GLN A 111 -22.31 -30.84 -24.75
C GLN A 111 -22.43 -32.22 -25.39
N ARG A 112 -21.53 -33.15 -25.04
CA ARG A 112 -21.63 -34.55 -25.50
C ARG A 112 -22.93 -35.21 -25.04
N LEU A 113 -23.28 -35.05 -23.77
CA LEU A 113 -24.52 -35.61 -23.21
C LEU A 113 -25.77 -35.02 -23.87
N LEU A 114 -25.76 -33.72 -24.21
CA LEU A 114 -26.85 -33.09 -24.94
C LEU A 114 -27.04 -33.70 -26.33
N PHE A 115 -25.94 -33.99 -27.04
CA PHE A 115 -26.02 -34.68 -28.33
C PHE A 115 -26.58 -36.11 -28.19
N GLU A 116 -26.08 -36.88 -27.23
CA GLU A 116 -26.55 -38.25 -26.99
C GLU A 116 -28.05 -38.28 -26.62
N ILE A 117 -28.50 -37.36 -25.77
CA ILE A 117 -29.93 -37.20 -25.44
C ILE A 117 -30.75 -36.84 -26.68
N ALA A 118 -30.24 -35.97 -27.55
CA ALA A 118 -30.93 -35.59 -28.77
C ALA A 118 -31.06 -36.77 -29.75
N GLU A 119 -30.01 -37.57 -29.92
CA GLU A 119 -30.01 -38.78 -30.73
C GLU A 119 -31.00 -39.81 -30.20
N LEU A 120 -30.96 -40.10 -28.90
CA LEU A 120 -31.88 -41.04 -28.25
C LEU A 120 -33.34 -40.59 -28.40
N LYS A 121 -33.63 -39.30 -28.23
CA LYS A 121 -34.98 -38.74 -28.45
C LYS A 121 -35.41 -38.82 -29.93
N ALA A 122 -34.49 -38.63 -30.86
CA ALA A 122 -34.77 -38.72 -32.29
C ALA A 122 -35.07 -40.18 -32.71
N ALA A 123 -34.34 -41.15 -32.16
CA ALA A 123 -34.61 -42.57 -32.32
C ALA A 123 -35.95 -42.98 -31.67
N SER A 124 -36.22 -42.53 -30.44
CA SER A 124 -37.47 -42.86 -29.73
C SER A 124 -38.72 -42.26 -30.36
N SER A 125 -38.60 -41.10 -31.02
CA SER A 125 -39.70 -40.44 -31.75
C SER A 125 -39.92 -41.01 -33.16
N GLY A 126 -39.17 -42.04 -33.57
CA GLY A 126 -39.28 -42.67 -34.88
C GLY A 126 -38.79 -41.81 -36.04
N LYS A 127 -38.15 -40.66 -35.76
CA LYS A 127 -37.58 -39.77 -36.78
C LYS A 127 -36.29 -40.33 -37.40
N VAL A 128 -35.62 -41.26 -36.71
CA VAL A 128 -34.35 -41.86 -37.14
C VAL A 128 -34.38 -43.36 -36.82
N ILE A 129 -33.90 -44.19 -37.75
CA ILE A 129 -33.86 -45.66 -37.63
C ILE A 129 -32.39 -46.10 -37.71
N ALA A 130 -31.93 -46.92 -36.75
CA ALA A 130 -30.56 -47.45 -36.76
C ALA A 130 -30.37 -48.44 -37.93
N LEU A 131 -29.35 -48.22 -38.74
CA LEU A 131 -28.96 -49.14 -39.81
C LEU A 131 -28.00 -50.18 -39.23
N ASN A 132 -28.38 -51.45 -39.29
CA ASN A 132 -27.56 -52.55 -38.78
C ASN A 132 -26.25 -52.62 -39.57
N ALA A 133 -25.10 -52.57 -38.87
CA ALA A 133 -23.80 -52.72 -39.51
C ALA A 133 -23.68 -54.11 -40.16
N LYS A 134 -23.27 -54.14 -41.42
CA LYS A 134 -23.06 -55.37 -42.20
C LYS A 134 -21.98 -56.22 -41.52
N PRO A 135 -22.20 -57.53 -41.26
CA PRO A 135 -21.18 -58.38 -40.67
C PRO A 135 -19.99 -58.49 -41.63
N GLY A 136 -18.83 -57.98 -41.21
CA GLY A 136 -17.58 -58.09 -41.95
C GLY A 136 -17.08 -59.52 -41.97
N ARG A 137 -16.70 -60.00 -43.15
CA ARG A 137 -16.05 -61.28 -43.44
C ARG A 137 -14.61 -61.31 -42.94
#